data_AF-A0A960SQG2-F1
#
_entry.id   AF-A0A960SQG2-F1
#
_cell.length_a   1.000
_cell.length_b   1.000
_cell.length_c   1.000
_cell.angle_alpha   90.00
_cell.angle_beta   90.00
_cell.angle_gamma   90.00
#
_symmetry.space_group_name_H-M   'P 1'
#
loop_
_entity.id
_entity.type
_entity.pdbx_description
1 polymer ?
#
loop_
_entity_poly.entity_id
_entity_poly.type
_entity_poly.pdbx_seq_one_letter_code
_entity_poly.pdbx_strand_id
1 'polypeptide(L)' 'PLFIRIVGSLKTTSTFKSRKVDLRNKAYGPGAPAPVYVLNGREEGYVPFYEAYPADVAAGKRPRG' A
#
# COMPACT_ATOMS: atom_id res chain seq x y z
N PRO A 1 5.52 -7.16 6.09
CA PRO A 1 5.31 -5.74 5.73
C PRO A 1 3.95 -5.29 6.26
N LEU A 2 3.82 -4.09 6.83
CA LEU A 2 2.54 -3.65 7.42
C LEU A 2 1.51 -3.25 6.37
N PHE A 3 1.97 -2.76 5.22
CA PHE A 3 1.14 -2.34 4.10
C PHE A 3 1.53 -3.13 2.86
N ILE A 4 0.55 -3.63 2.12
CA ILE A 4 0.70 -4.27 0.82
C ILE A 4 -0.23 -3.57 -0.17
N ARG A 5 0.21 -3.44 -1.41
CA ARG A 5 -0.64 -2.98 -2.50
C ARG A 5 -0.58 -3.98 -3.64
N ILE A 6 -1.75 -4.40 -4.10
CA ILE A 6 -1.87 -5.32 -5.23
C ILE A 6 -2.06 -4.49 -6.49
N VAL A 7 -1.16 -4.66 -7.46
CA VAL A 7 -1.23 -4.00 -8.77
C VAL A 7 -1.33 -5.06 -9.87
N GLY A 8 -2.29 -4.92 -10.78
CA GLY A 8 -2.56 -5.92 -11.81
C GLY A 8 -1.48 -6.04 -12.89
N SER A 9 -0.67 -4.99 -13.09
CA SER A 9 0.51 -5.05 -13.97
C SER A 9 1.54 -4.00 -13.56
N LEU A 10 2.82 -4.35 -13.70
CA LEU A 10 3.92 -3.42 -13.56
C LEU A 10 4.47 -3.15 -14.96
N LYS A 11 4.28 -1.93 -15.50
CA LYS A 11 4.90 -1.54 -16.76
C LYS A 11 6.40 -1.33 -16.53
N THR A 12 7.19 -2.36 -16.80
CA THR A 12 8.65 -2.28 -16.88
C THR A 12 9.02 -1.69 -18.24
N THR A 13 9.47 -0.45 -18.24
CA THR A 13 9.90 0.23 -19.46
C THR A 13 11.28 0.80 -19.18
N SER A 14 12.29 0.20 -19.83
CA SER A 14 13.72 0.39 -19.55
C SER A 14 14.22 1.82 -19.82
N THR A 15 13.52 2.62 -20.63
CA THR A 15 13.83 4.04 -20.86
C THR A 15 12.80 4.94 -20.16
N PHE A 16 13.09 5.28 -18.90
CA PHE A 16 12.12 5.91 -18.01
C PHE A 16 12.59 7.18 -17.26
N LYS A 17 13.63 7.89 -17.72
CA LYS A 17 14.01 9.15 -17.06
C LYS A 17 12.89 10.21 -17.13
N SER A 18 12.23 10.36 -18.27
CA SER A 18 11.16 11.35 -18.47
C SER A 18 9.85 11.00 -17.76
N ARG A 19 9.54 9.71 -17.60
CA ARG A 19 8.26 9.25 -17.04
C ARG A 19 8.36 8.78 -15.58
N LYS A 20 9.55 8.81 -14.96
CA LYS A 20 9.78 8.42 -13.55
C LYS A 20 8.95 9.25 -12.57
N VAL A 21 8.85 10.57 -12.81
CA VAL A 21 8.10 11.48 -11.93
C VAL A 21 6.61 11.18 -12.00
N ASP A 22 6.06 11.03 -13.21
CA ASP A 22 4.68 10.59 -13.44
C ASP A 22 4.37 9.25 -12.77
N LEU A 23 5.25 8.26 -12.89
CA LEU A 23 5.05 6.97 -12.22
C LEU A 23 5.13 7.09 -10.70
N ARG A 24 5.99 7.96 -10.16
CA ARG A 24 6.08 8.19 -8.70
C ARG A 24 4.79 8.81 -8.16
N ASN A 25 4.23 9.79 -8.88
CA ASN A 25 2.97 10.42 -8.52
C ASN A 25 1.81 9.43 -8.59
N LYS A 26 1.78 8.59 -9.63
CA LYS A 26 0.78 7.51 -9.77
C LYS A 26 0.97 6.38 -8.75
N ALA A 27 2.16 6.24 -8.17
CA ALA A 27 2.46 5.18 -7.21
C ALA A 27 1.93 5.48 -5.80
N TYR A 28 1.83 6.73 -5.37
CA TYR A 28 1.38 7.06 -4.00
C TYR A 28 0.32 8.17 -3.94
N GLY A 29 -0.13 8.68 -5.09
CA GLY A 29 -1.15 9.73 -5.14
C GLY A 29 -2.54 9.23 -4.73
N PRO A 30 -3.41 10.12 -4.22
CA PRO A 30 -4.77 9.81 -3.76
C PRO A 30 -5.72 9.26 -4.84
N GLY A 31 -5.30 9.23 -6.10
CA GLY A 31 -6.04 8.64 -7.23
C GLY A 31 -5.46 7.31 -7.75
N ALA A 32 -4.55 6.66 -7.01
CA ALA A 32 -4.06 5.35 -7.40
C ALA A 32 -5.17 4.30 -7.22
N PRO A 33 -5.65 3.64 -8.30
CA PRO A 33 -6.85 2.78 -8.25
C PRO A 33 -6.62 1.43 -7.56
N ALA A 34 -5.43 1.21 -6.99
CA ALA A 34 -5.02 -0.09 -6.50
C ALA A 34 -5.37 -0.22 -5.00
N PRO A 35 -6.11 -1.27 -4.62
CA PRO A 35 -6.46 -1.51 -3.23
C PRO A 35 -5.21 -1.71 -2.37
N VAL A 36 -5.15 -0.99 -1.27
CA VAL A 36 -4.13 -1.14 -0.23
C VAL A 36 -4.69 -2.08 0.83
N TYR A 37 -3.85 -3.00 1.29
CA TYR A 37 -4.15 -3.94 2.36
C TYR A 37 -3.18 -3.71 3.52
N VAL A 38 -3.68 -3.95 4.72
CA VAL A 38 -2.98 -3.76 5.99
C VAL A 38 -2.94 -5.07 6.76
N LEU A 39 -1.84 -5.31 7.47
CA LEU A 39 -1.69 -6.51 8.29
C LEU A 39 -2.45 -6.35 9.62
N ASN A 40 -3.56 -7.06 9.82
CA ASN A 40 -4.33 -6.95 11.06
C ASN A 40 -3.80 -7.86 12.19
N GLY A 41 -3.07 -8.92 11.82
CA GLY A 41 -2.47 -9.85 12.75
C GLY A 41 -2.11 -11.17 12.09
N ARG A 42 -1.54 -12.11 12.87
CA ARG A 42 -1.12 -13.42 12.36
C ARG A 42 -2.32 -14.31 11.98
N GLU A 43 -3.42 -14.20 12.72
CA GLU A 43 -4.65 -14.97 12.46
C GLU A 43 -5.54 -14.33 11.38
N GLU A 44 -5.72 -13.01 11.43
CA GLU A 44 -6.60 -12.28 10.51
C GLU A 44 -5.93 -11.95 9.16
N GLY A 45 -4.59 -11.96 9.10
CA GLY A 45 -3.86 -11.71 7.87
C GLY A 45 -4.00 -10.29 7.33
N TYR A 46 -4.08 -10.15 6.00
CA TYR A 46 -4.16 -8.87 5.30
C TYR A 46 -5.63 -8.48 5.04
N VAL A 47 -6.03 -7.33 5.57
CA VAL A 47 -7.39 -6.77 5.41
C VAL A 47 -7.34 -5.48 4.59
N PRO A 48 -8.42 -5.06 3.91
CA PRO A 48 -8.46 -3.78 3.20
C PRO A 48 -8.08 -2.61 4.12
N PHE A 49 -7.32 -1.65 3.59
CA PHE A 49 -6.92 -0.44 4.33
C PHE A 49 -8.14 0.35 4.81
N TYR A 50 -8.07 0.83 6.05
CA TYR A 50 -9.05 1.71 6.67
C TYR A 50 -8.33 2.89 7.35
N GLU A 51 -8.96 4.06 7.37
CA GLU A 51 -8.32 5.31 7.84
C GLU A 51 -7.85 5.28 9.30
N ALA A 52 -8.49 4.49 10.16
CA ALA A 52 -8.09 4.36 11.57
C ALA A 52 -6.84 3.48 11.79
N TYR A 53 -6.42 2.70 10.78
CA TYR A 53 -5.33 1.73 10.94
C TYR A 53 -3.98 2.37 11.33
N PRO A 54 -3.52 3.50 10.73
CA PRO A 54 -2.29 4.16 11.17
C PRO A 54 -2.33 4.58 12.64
N ALA A 55 -3.49 5.02 13.13
CA ALA A 55 -3.67 5.38 14.54
C ALA A 55 -3.62 4.14 15.44
N ASP A 56 -4.21 3.02 15.03
CA ASP A 56 -4.17 1.75 15.77
C ASP A 56 -2.75 1.15 15.81
N VAL A 57 -1.96 1.32 14.73
CA VAL A 57 -0.54 0.95 14.70
C VAL A 57 0.28 1.85 15.62
N ALA A 58 0.05 3.17 15.58
CA ALA A 58 0.73 4.12 16.47
C ALA A 58 0.42 3.86 17.94
N ALA A 59 -0.80 3.41 18.24
CA ALA A 59 -1.24 3.00 19.57
C ALA A 59 -0.78 1.58 19.98
N GLY A 60 -0.07 0.85 19.11
CA GLY A 60 0.38 -0.52 19.38
C GLY A 60 -0.75 -1.55 19.48
N LYS A 61 -1.96 -1.22 19.02
CA LYS A 61 -3.13 -2.13 19.05
C LYS A 61 -3.08 -3.20 17.96
N ARG A 62 -2.42 -2.88 16.84
CA ARG A 62 -2.25 -3.73 15.65
C ARG A 62 -0.79 -3.62 15.15
N PRO A 63 -0.23 -4.63 14.47
CA PRO A 63 -0.76 -5.98 14.27
C PRO A 63 -0.67 -6.83 15.54
N ARG A 64 -1.71 -7.62 15.83
CA ARG A 64 -1.66 -8.61 16.92
C ARG A 64 -0.98 -9.89 16.40
N GLY A 65 0.14 -10.27 17.00
CA GLY A 65 0.98 -11.39 16.56
C GLY A 65 1.38 -12.28 17.72
#